data_AF-A0A7C6Y0R0-F1
#
_entry.id   AF-A0A7C6Y0R0-F1
#
_cell.length_a   1.000
_cell.length_b   1.000
_cell.length_c   1.000
_cell.angle_alpha   90.00
_cell.angle_beta   90.00
_cell.angle_gamma   90.00
#
_symmetry.space_group_name_H-M   'P 1'
#
loop_
_entity.id
_entity.type
_entity.pdbx_description
1 polymer ?
#
loop_
_entity_poly.entity_id
_entity_poly.type
_entity_poly.pdbx_seq_one_letter_code
_entity_poly.pdbx_strand_id
1 'polypeptide(L)'
;EQTAAQYGYQKTSIWTYARPEAKKYTSVTRESFIGVGAGAASQFGNYFYVNTFNVDAYIERVNRGRLPINLVNEMTEKERMVFWLFWRCYEASIDTVEFQQLFKTQLKEEFPLLFKAMRLFSLVKEEGKTLKLTSRGAYLYHLIEKHYSKTYLNDMWAAGMSRPWHDSFRL
;
A
#
# COMPACT_ATOMS: atom_id res chain seq x y z
N GLU A 1 -3.25 21.94 0.99
CA GLU A 1 -4.42 21.77 1.87
C GLU A 1 -5.35 22.98 1.86
N GLN A 2 -4.90 24.20 2.18
CA GLN A 2 -5.76 25.40 2.20
C GLN A 2 -6.48 25.67 0.88
N THR A 3 -5.76 25.66 -0.26
CA THR A 3 -6.37 25.82 -1.59
C THR A 3 -7.43 24.76 -1.85
N ALA A 4 -7.14 23.48 -1.59
CA ALA A 4 -8.10 22.40 -1.80
C ALA A 4 -9.38 22.60 -0.98
N ALA A 5 -9.25 23.00 0.29
CA ALA A 5 -10.38 23.27 1.18
C ALA A 5 -11.26 24.44 0.67
N GLN A 6 -10.66 25.50 0.12
CA GLN A 6 -11.40 26.63 -0.47
C GLN A 6 -12.33 26.20 -1.63
N TYR A 7 -11.96 25.15 -2.36
CA TYR A 7 -12.77 24.59 -3.45
C TYR A 7 -13.66 23.41 -3.03
N GLY A 8 -13.78 23.15 -1.71
CA GLY A 8 -14.62 22.09 -1.14
C GLY A 8 -14.04 20.68 -1.27
N TYR A 9 -12.71 20.56 -1.40
CA TYR A 9 -12.02 19.27 -1.39
C TYR A 9 -11.42 18.98 -0.02
N GLN A 10 -11.47 17.72 0.36
CA GLN A 10 -10.89 17.19 1.60
C GLN A 10 -9.78 16.21 1.25
N LYS A 11 -8.76 16.14 2.11
CA LYS A 11 -7.66 15.20 1.93
C LYS A 11 -8.14 13.78 2.20
N THR A 12 -7.92 12.86 1.27
CA THR A 12 -8.31 11.44 1.37
C THR A 12 -7.13 10.49 1.53
N SER A 13 -5.93 10.94 1.14
CA SER A 13 -4.66 10.25 1.39
C SER A 13 -3.51 11.26 1.42
N ILE A 14 -2.27 10.81 1.58
CA ILE A 14 -1.09 11.68 1.47
C ILE A 14 -1.06 12.49 0.17
N TRP A 15 -1.44 11.88 -0.96
CA TRP A 15 -1.34 12.48 -2.29
C TRP A 15 -2.68 12.93 -2.91
N THR A 16 -3.82 12.55 -2.32
CA THR A 16 -5.13 12.74 -2.97
C THR A 16 -6.07 13.62 -2.16
N TYR A 17 -6.86 14.40 -2.89
CA TYR A 17 -7.96 15.21 -2.38
C TYR A 17 -9.22 14.88 -3.16
N ALA A 18 -10.35 14.78 -2.49
CA ALA A 18 -11.64 14.47 -3.09
C ALA A 18 -12.76 15.30 -2.47
N ARG A 19 -13.89 15.44 -3.16
CA ARG A 19 -15.11 15.96 -2.55
C ARG A 19 -15.63 14.96 -1.50
N PRO A 20 -16.34 15.40 -0.45
CA PRO A 20 -16.79 14.52 0.64
C PRO A 20 -17.57 13.28 0.18
N GLU A 21 -18.39 13.42 -0.87
CA GLU A 21 -19.23 12.33 -1.39
C GLU A 21 -18.58 11.55 -2.55
N ALA A 22 -17.37 11.93 -2.97
CA ALA A 22 -16.69 11.24 -4.05
C ALA A 22 -16.21 9.86 -3.59
N LYS A 23 -16.36 8.87 -4.46
CA LYS A 23 -15.73 7.56 -4.26
C LYS A 23 -14.22 7.71 -4.24
N LYS A 24 -13.55 7.03 -3.31
CA LYS A 24 -12.08 7.01 -3.23
C LYS A 24 -11.49 6.43 -4.52
N TYR A 25 -10.51 7.15 -5.08
CA TYR A 25 -9.72 6.71 -6.23
C TYR A 25 -8.43 6.03 -5.75
N THR A 26 -8.47 4.70 -5.64
CA THR A 26 -7.30 3.90 -5.26
C THR A 26 -7.56 2.40 -5.50
N SER A 27 -6.58 1.74 -6.12
CA SER A 27 -6.53 0.28 -6.27
C SER A 27 -5.71 -0.37 -5.14
N VAL A 28 -4.59 0.26 -4.77
CA VAL A 28 -3.57 -0.31 -3.87
C VAL A 28 -3.98 -0.36 -2.39
N THR A 29 -4.96 0.45 -1.98
CA THR A 29 -5.48 0.43 -0.61
C THR A 29 -6.65 -0.57 -0.45
N ARG A 30 -7.00 -1.34 -1.49
CA ARG A 30 -8.00 -2.40 -1.35
C ARG A 30 -7.35 -3.65 -0.76
N GLU A 31 -8.07 -4.36 0.10
CA GLU A 31 -7.59 -5.62 0.69
C GLU A 31 -7.23 -6.66 -0.36
N SER A 32 -7.98 -6.68 -1.46
CA SER A 32 -7.69 -7.51 -2.60
C SER A 32 -8.07 -6.84 -3.91
N PHE A 33 -7.21 -7.03 -4.91
CA PHE A 33 -7.40 -6.55 -6.26
C PHE A 33 -6.62 -7.42 -7.25
N ILE A 34 -7.11 -7.48 -8.49
CA ILE A 34 -6.43 -8.14 -9.60
C ILE A 34 -6.06 -7.07 -10.62
N GLY A 35 -4.77 -6.97 -10.92
CA GLY A 35 -4.23 -6.12 -11.96
C GLY A 35 -4.08 -6.88 -13.27
N VAL A 36 -4.64 -6.30 -14.33
CA VAL A 36 -4.54 -6.82 -15.70
C VAL A 36 -3.69 -5.86 -16.53
N GLY A 37 -2.82 -6.40 -17.37
CA GLY A 37 -1.87 -5.67 -18.19
C GLY A 37 -0.41 -5.85 -17.75
N ALA A 38 0.51 -5.46 -18.63
CA ALA A 38 1.94 -5.48 -18.36
C ALA A 38 2.29 -4.54 -17.19
N GLY A 39 3.15 -5.00 -16.29
CA GLY A 39 3.54 -4.27 -15.07
C GLY A 39 2.45 -4.12 -14.01
N ALA A 40 1.23 -4.65 -14.25
CA ALA A 40 0.15 -4.56 -13.28
C ALA A 40 0.43 -5.45 -12.06
N ALA A 41 0.11 -4.94 -10.87
CA ALA A 41 0.20 -5.68 -9.62
C ALA A 41 -1.17 -6.28 -9.23
N SER A 42 -1.14 -7.38 -8.50
CA SER A 42 -2.32 -7.97 -7.86
C SER A 42 -2.03 -8.29 -6.40
N GLN A 43 -3.04 -8.15 -5.55
CA GLN A 43 -2.98 -8.56 -4.15
C GLN A 43 -4.17 -9.48 -3.87
N PHE A 44 -3.91 -10.74 -3.53
CA PHE A 44 -4.97 -11.69 -3.15
C PHE A 44 -4.43 -12.72 -2.15
N GLY A 45 -5.14 -12.91 -1.05
CA GLY A 45 -4.70 -13.77 0.05
C GLY A 45 -3.39 -13.28 0.68
N ASN A 46 -2.39 -14.17 0.66
CA ASN A 46 -1.05 -13.88 1.19
C ASN A 46 -0.06 -13.47 0.10
N TYR A 47 -0.51 -13.31 -1.14
CA TYR A 47 0.38 -13.12 -2.28
C TYR A 47 0.23 -11.73 -2.88
N PHE A 48 1.38 -11.11 -3.16
CA PHE A 48 1.50 -9.94 -4.01
C PHE A 48 2.17 -10.37 -5.32
N TYR A 49 1.48 -10.15 -6.44
CA TYR A 49 1.93 -10.54 -7.77
C TYR A 49 2.27 -9.31 -8.59
N VAL A 50 3.26 -9.42 -9.47
CA VAL A 50 3.56 -8.41 -10.49
C VAL A 50 3.69 -9.08 -11.83
N ASN A 51 2.89 -8.65 -12.81
CA ASN A 51 3.01 -9.11 -14.19
C ASN A 51 4.33 -8.61 -14.80
N THR A 52 4.81 -9.30 -15.84
CA THR A 52 5.96 -8.82 -16.62
C THR A 52 5.72 -7.39 -17.12
N PHE A 53 6.76 -6.55 -17.07
CA PHE A 53 6.71 -5.18 -17.62
C PHE A 53 6.91 -5.19 -19.15
N ASN A 54 7.41 -6.29 -19.72
CA ASN A 54 7.60 -6.40 -21.16
C ASN A 54 6.26 -6.75 -21.84
N VAL A 55 5.78 -5.85 -22.70
CA VAL A 55 4.48 -5.97 -23.35
C VAL A 55 4.42 -7.17 -24.31
N ASP A 56 5.48 -7.43 -25.08
CA ASP A 56 5.51 -8.54 -26.04
C ASP A 56 5.47 -9.89 -25.31
N ALA A 57 6.25 -10.04 -24.25
CA ALA A 57 6.27 -11.23 -23.41
C ALA A 57 4.94 -11.44 -22.65
N TYR A 58 4.29 -10.36 -22.24
CA TYR A 58 2.94 -10.40 -21.69
C TYR A 58 1.96 -11.00 -22.71
N ILE A 59 1.93 -10.45 -23.92
CA ILE A 59 1.04 -10.89 -25.01
C ILE A 59 1.33 -12.34 -25.39
N GLU A 60 2.61 -12.72 -25.56
CA GLU A 60 3.01 -14.09 -25.89
C GLU A 60 2.48 -15.09 -24.85
N ARG A 61 2.62 -14.79 -23.56
CA ARG A 61 2.25 -15.70 -22.48
C ARG A 61 0.73 -15.85 -22.36
N VAL A 62 0.00 -14.74 -22.49
CA VAL A 62 -1.47 -14.74 -22.51
C VAL A 62 -2.00 -15.52 -23.70
N ASN A 63 -1.45 -15.33 -24.90
CA ASN A 63 -1.85 -16.07 -26.11
C ASN A 63 -1.61 -17.59 -26.00
N ARG A 64 -0.68 -18.01 -25.14
CA ARG A 64 -0.44 -19.42 -24.82
C ARG A 64 -1.28 -19.95 -23.64
N GLY A 65 -2.26 -19.19 -23.16
CA GLY A 65 -3.11 -19.57 -22.03
C GLY A 65 -2.37 -19.61 -20.68
N ARG A 66 -1.24 -18.91 -20.55
CA ARG A 66 -0.43 -18.86 -19.33
C ARG A 66 -0.53 -17.50 -18.66
N LEU A 67 -0.48 -17.48 -17.33
CA LEU A 67 -0.47 -16.23 -16.57
C LEU A 67 0.85 -15.47 -16.79
N PRO A 68 0.79 -14.15 -17.07
CA PRO A 68 1.97 -13.31 -17.35
C PRO A 68 2.68 -12.80 -16.07
N ILE A 69 2.60 -13.57 -14.99
CA ILE A 69 3.18 -13.23 -13.68
C ILE A 69 4.70 -13.37 -13.75
N ASN A 70 5.41 -12.31 -13.37
CA ASN A 70 6.87 -12.25 -13.34
C ASN A 70 7.39 -12.43 -11.91
N LEU A 71 6.89 -11.63 -10.97
CA LEU A 71 7.30 -11.70 -9.57
C LEU A 71 6.12 -12.10 -8.68
N VAL A 72 6.42 -12.90 -7.66
CA VAL A 72 5.49 -13.28 -6.60
C VAL A 72 6.18 -13.07 -5.28
N ASN A 73 5.51 -12.35 -4.37
CA ASN A 73 5.89 -12.26 -2.98
C ASN A 73 4.83 -12.96 -2.14
N GLU A 74 5.22 -14.04 -1.45
CA GLU A 74 4.38 -14.69 -0.44
C GLU A 74 4.67 -14.05 0.92
N MET A 75 3.72 -13.26 1.39
CA MET A 75 3.84 -12.54 2.65
C MET A 75 3.45 -13.44 3.81
N THR A 76 4.31 -13.48 4.81
CA THR A 76 3.95 -13.93 6.16
C THR A 76 2.82 -13.08 6.72
N GLU A 77 2.12 -13.58 7.74
CA GLU A 77 1.04 -12.83 8.38
C GLU A 77 1.52 -11.47 8.92
N LYS A 78 2.73 -11.43 9.47
CA LYS A 78 3.36 -10.20 9.98
C LYS A 78 3.62 -9.19 8.84
N GLU A 79 4.12 -9.64 7.71
CA GLU A 79 4.33 -8.79 6.53
C GLU A 79 3.01 -8.26 5.97
N ARG A 80 1.95 -9.06 5.97
CA ARG A 80 0.61 -8.61 5.59
C ARG A 80 0.11 -7.49 6.51
N MET A 81 0.31 -7.61 7.81
CA MET A 81 -0.05 -6.56 8.76
C MET A 81 0.74 -5.26 8.51
N VAL A 82 2.05 -5.37 8.25
CA VAL A 82 2.89 -4.21 7.94
C VAL A 82 2.48 -3.56 6.61
N PHE A 83 2.24 -4.35 5.58
CA PHE A 83 1.75 -3.89 4.28
C PHE A 83 0.39 -3.20 4.40
N TRP A 84 -0.53 -3.78 5.18
CA TRP A 84 -1.83 -3.17 5.47
C TRP A 84 -1.68 -1.83 6.20
N LEU A 85 -0.85 -1.79 7.25
CA LEU A 85 -0.58 -0.55 8.00
C LEU A 85 0.05 0.52 7.13
N PHE A 86 0.95 0.15 6.21
CA PHE A 86 1.54 1.08 5.25
C PHE A 86 0.46 1.81 4.44
N TRP A 87 -0.52 1.09 3.89
CA TRP A 87 -1.61 1.69 3.10
C TRP A 87 -2.68 2.39 3.94
N ARG A 88 -2.90 1.99 5.20
CA ARG A 88 -3.78 2.75 6.11
C ARG A 88 -3.15 4.06 6.57
N CYS A 89 -1.83 4.08 6.77
CA CYS A 89 -1.09 5.32 7.02
C CYS A 89 -1.07 6.22 5.78
N TYR A 90 -1.04 5.65 4.57
CA TYR A 90 -1.24 6.38 3.33
C TYR A 90 -2.59 7.14 3.31
N GLU A 91 -3.66 6.50 3.80
CA GLU A 91 -4.98 7.11 3.96
C GLU A 91 -5.10 8.00 5.21
N ALA A 92 -4.02 8.17 5.96
CA ALA A 92 -3.97 8.90 7.24
C ALA A 92 -5.00 8.40 8.28
N SER A 93 -5.44 7.15 8.16
CA SER A 93 -6.55 6.60 8.93
C SER A 93 -6.40 5.10 9.13
N ILE A 94 -6.27 4.67 10.37
CA ILE A 94 -6.11 3.26 10.75
C ILE A 94 -7.33 2.84 11.57
N ASP A 95 -8.18 1.98 11.01
CA ASP A 95 -9.31 1.40 11.74
C ASP A 95 -8.82 0.20 12.57
N THR A 96 -8.88 0.32 13.89
CA THR A 96 -8.36 -0.73 14.79
C THR A 96 -9.27 -1.95 14.86
N VAL A 97 -10.56 -1.80 14.54
CA VAL A 97 -11.51 -2.90 14.46
C VAL A 97 -11.30 -3.68 13.16
N GLU A 98 -11.13 -2.98 12.04
CA GLU A 98 -10.81 -3.62 10.76
C GLU A 98 -9.52 -4.44 10.88
N PHE A 99 -8.47 -3.88 11.50
CA PHE A 99 -7.24 -4.61 11.78
C PHE A 99 -7.50 -5.89 12.58
N GLN A 100 -8.27 -5.80 13.67
CA GLN A 100 -8.59 -6.96 14.49
C GLN A 100 -9.44 -8.00 13.76
N GLN A 101 -10.35 -7.57 12.89
CA GLN A 101 -11.17 -8.48 12.09
C GLN A 101 -10.34 -9.22 11.05
N LEU A 102 -9.39 -8.55 10.40
CA LEU A 102 -8.52 -9.12 9.38
C LEU A 102 -7.46 -10.06 9.96
N PHE A 103 -6.83 -9.67 11.08
CA PHE A 103 -5.65 -10.35 11.62
C PHE A 103 -5.90 -11.08 12.95
N LYS A 104 -7.12 -11.02 13.49
CA LYS A 104 -7.53 -11.69 14.74
C LYS A 104 -6.68 -11.33 15.96
N THR A 105 -5.96 -10.20 15.90
CA THR A 105 -5.13 -9.64 16.97
C THR A 105 -5.29 -8.12 17.01
N GLN A 106 -4.95 -7.47 18.13
CA GLN A 106 -5.01 -6.02 18.23
C GLN A 106 -3.69 -5.37 17.83
N LEU A 107 -3.76 -4.21 17.16
CA LEU A 107 -2.58 -3.44 16.74
C LEU A 107 -1.59 -3.17 17.88
N LYS A 108 -2.11 -2.85 19.08
CA LYS A 108 -1.31 -2.54 20.27
C LYS A 108 -0.61 -3.77 20.87
N GLU A 109 -1.14 -4.96 20.62
CA GLU A 109 -0.61 -6.24 21.11
C GLU A 109 0.46 -6.75 20.15
N GLU A 110 0.18 -6.63 18.85
CA GLU A 110 1.07 -7.11 17.79
C GLU A 110 2.27 -6.18 17.54
N PHE A 111 2.07 -4.87 17.70
CA PHE A 111 3.11 -3.84 17.49
C PHE A 111 3.19 -2.87 18.68
N PRO A 112 3.51 -3.36 19.90
CA PRO A 112 3.43 -2.56 21.12
C PRO A 112 4.39 -1.37 21.12
N LEU A 113 5.61 -1.57 20.59
CA LEU A 113 6.62 -0.50 20.50
C LEU A 113 6.20 0.59 19.51
N LEU A 114 5.73 0.20 18.32
CA LEU A 114 5.24 1.14 17.32
C LEU A 114 4.04 1.93 17.86
N PHE A 115 3.07 1.24 18.46
CA PHE A 115 1.88 1.87 19.03
C PHE A 115 2.24 2.88 20.13
N LYS A 116 3.15 2.50 21.05
CA LYS A 116 3.66 3.42 22.09
C LYS A 116 4.39 4.62 21.49
N ALA A 117 5.26 4.40 20.50
CA ALA A 117 5.99 5.48 19.84
C ALA A 117 5.05 6.46 19.13
N MET A 118 4.05 5.94 18.40
CA MET A 118 3.05 6.79 17.72
C MET A 118 2.29 7.69 18.69
N ARG A 119 1.94 7.19 19.88
CA ARG A 119 1.30 7.99 20.94
C ARG A 119 2.27 8.98 21.58
N LEU A 120 3.45 8.51 21.99
CA LEU A 120 4.45 9.34 22.68
C LEU A 120 4.88 10.56 21.86
N PHE A 121 5.06 10.37 20.55
CA PHE A 121 5.44 11.45 19.63
C PHE A 121 4.23 12.18 19.02
N SER A 122 3.01 11.91 19.50
CA SER A 122 1.77 12.52 19.00
C SER A 122 1.61 12.42 17.48
N LEU A 123 2.00 11.27 16.92
CA LEU A 123 1.89 10.97 15.48
C LEU A 123 0.47 10.57 15.09
N VAL A 124 -0.32 10.09 16.05
CA VAL A 124 -1.72 9.72 15.85
C VAL A 124 -2.61 10.36 16.92
N LYS A 125 -3.86 10.58 16.55
CA LYS A 125 -4.96 10.98 17.44
C LYS A 125 -6.03 9.90 17.39
N GLU A 126 -6.54 9.51 18.56
CA GLU A 126 -7.65 8.58 18.67
C GLU A 126 -8.99 9.28 18.44
N GLU A 127 -9.78 8.76 17.51
CA GLU A 127 -11.14 9.20 17.21
C GLU A 127 -12.05 7.97 17.21
N GLY A 128 -12.62 7.66 18.37
CA GLY A 128 -13.41 6.45 18.58
C GLY A 128 -12.56 5.19 18.37
N LYS A 129 -12.84 4.44 17.30
CA LYS A 129 -12.13 3.20 16.96
C LYS A 129 -11.05 3.39 15.88
N THR A 130 -10.83 4.63 15.45
CA THR A 130 -9.89 4.97 14.39
C THR A 130 -8.72 5.77 14.95
N LEU A 131 -7.49 5.44 14.52
CA LEU A 131 -6.32 6.28 14.72
C LEU A 131 -6.13 7.15 13.49
N LYS A 132 -6.28 8.47 13.65
CA LYS A 132 -5.99 9.44 12.60
C LYS A 132 -4.55 9.92 12.73
N LEU A 133 -3.81 9.94 11.61
CA LEU A 133 -2.48 10.52 11.62
C LEU A 133 -2.60 12.02 11.85
N THR A 134 -1.78 12.57 12.75
CA THR A 134 -1.63 14.03 12.89
C THR A 134 -0.85 14.58 11.69
N SER A 135 -0.79 15.91 11.50
CA SER A 135 0.05 16.50 10.44
C SER A 135 1.50 16.05 10.54
N ARG A 136 2.02 15.89 11.77
CA ARG A 136 3.37 15.36 12.03
C ARG A 136 3.48 13.88 11.66
N GLY A 137 2.49 13.06 12.02
CA GLY A 137 2.45 11.65 11.65
C GLY A 137 2.39 11.43 10.14
N ALA A 138 1.52 12.18 9.45
CA ALA A 138 1.40 12.14 8.00
C ALA A 138 2.69 12.58 7.30
N TYR A 139 3.37 13.61 7.82
CA TYR A 139 4.67 14.04 7.30
C TYR A 139 5.75 12.97 7.47
N LEU A 140 5.85 12.36 8.65
CA LEU A 140 6.83 11.29 8.89
C LEU A 140 6.54 10.06 8.01
N TYR A 141 5.28 9.66 7.91
CA TYR A 141 4.86 8.60 7.01
C TYR A 141 5.25 8.92 5.56
N HIS A 142 5.04 10.16 5.10
CA HIS A 142 5.46 10.58 3.77
C HIS A 142 6.97 10.42 3.55
N LEU A 143 7.81 10.67 4.55
CA LEU A 143 9.26 10.42 4.43
C LEU A 143 9.57 8.93 4.26
N ILE A 144 8.87 8.07 5.00
CA ILE A 144 9.00 6.60 4.89
C ILE A 144 8.55 6.13 3.52
N GLU A 145 7.35 6.56 3.08
CA GLU A 145 6.79 6.21 1.77
C GLU A 145 7.65 6.70 0.61
N LYS A 146 8.20 7.91 0.71
CA LYS A 146 9.15 8.45 -0.27
C LYS A 146 10.43 7.65 -0.33
N HIS A 147 10.98 7.24 0.82
CA HIS A 147 12.17 6.41 0.84
C HIS A 147 11.90 5.04 0.21
N TYR A 148 10.81 4.38 0.64
CA TYR A 148 10.36 3.09 0.10
C TYR A 148 10.14 3.15 -1.43
N SER A 149 9.51 4.21 -1.93
CA SER A 149 9.30 4.38 -3.36
C SER A 149 10.61 4.57 -4.12
N LYS A 150 11.54 5.34 -3.55
CA LYS A 150 12.82 5.66 -4.21
C LYS A 150 13.79 4.51 -4.30
N THR A 151 13.79 3.63 -3.32
CA THR A 151 14.66 2.45 -3.29
C THR A 151 13.91 1.28 -3.89
N TYR A 152 12.96 0.71 -3.14
CA TYR A 152 12.32 -0.54 -3.47
C TYR A 152 11.57 -0.51 -4.81
N LEU A 153 10.65 0.45 -5.00
CA LEU A 153 9.82 0.47 -6.22
C LEU A 153 10.64 0.81 -7.46
N ASN A 154 11.54 1.80 -7.38
CA ASN A 154 12.40 2.15 -8.49
C ASN A 154 13.32 1.01 -8.90
N ASP A 155 13.97 0.35 -7.94
CA ASP A 155 14.88 -0.77 -8.24
C ASP A 155 14.11 -1.96 -8.82
N MET A 156 12.92 -2.25 -8.28
CA MET A 156 12.04 -3.30 -8.80
C MET A 156 11.56 -2.98 -10.23
N TRP A 157 11.18 -1.73 -10.52
CA TRP A 157 10.77 -1.33 -11.86
C TRP A 157 11.92 -1.34 -12.85
N ALA A 158 13.09 -0.81 -12.45
CA ALA A 158 14.28 -0.84 -13.28
C ALA A 158 14.68 -2.28 -13.62
N ALA A 159 14.67 -3.17 -12.62
CA ALA A 159 14.87 -4.59 -12.84
C ALA A 159 13.81 -5.16 -13.78
N GLY A 160 12.52 -4.97 -13.48
CA GLY A 160 11.41 -5.51 -14.26
C GLY A 160 11.36 -5.03 -15.72
N MET A 161 11.83 -3.80 -16.00
CA MET A 161 11.95 -3.26 -17.36
C MET A 161 13.21 -3.77 -18.09
N SER A 162 14.25 -4.20 -17.37
CA SER A 162 15.51 -4.64 -17.98
C SER A 162 15.40 -6.00 -18.68
N ARG A 163 14.57 -6.92 -18.17
CA ARG A 163 14.34 -8.23 -18.78
C ARG A 163 12.91 -8.71 -18.54
N PRO A 164 12.33 -9.51 -19.45
CA PRO A 164 10.94 -9.94 -19.35
C PRO A 164 10.61 -10.82 -18.13
N TRP A 165 11.57 -11.63 -17.67
CA TRP A 165 11.36 -12.64 -16.62
C TRP A 165 12.50 -12.64 -15.61
N HIS A 166 12.18 -12.79 -14.32
CA HIS A 166 13.12 -12.86 -13.21
C HIS A 166 12.84 -14.09 -12.36
N ASP A 167 13.89 -14.82 -11.96
CA ASP A 167 13.74 -15.95 -11.03
C ASP A 167 13.50 -15.49 -9.59
N SER A 168 14.10 -14.35 -9.22
CA SER A 168 13.87 -13.68 -7.95
C SER A 168 14.23 -12.19 -8.04
N PHE A 169 13.71 -11.42 -7.09
CA PHE A 169 14.10 -10.04 -6.85
C PHE A 169 14.38 -9.86 -5.37
N ARG A 170 15.56 -9.33 -5.03
CA ARG A 170 15.96 -8.95 -3.68
C ARG A 170 16.64 -7.58 -3.78
N LEU A 171 16.39 -6.71 -2.81
CA LEU A 171 17.18 -5.49 -2.63
C LEU A 171 18.59 -5.82 -2.16
#